data_AF-A0A392S2R8-F1
#
_entry.id   AF-A0A392S2R8-F1
#
_cell.length_a   1.000
_cell.length_b   1.000
_cell.length_c   1.000
_cell.angle_alpha   90.00
_cell.angle_beta   90.00
_cell.angle_gamma   90.00
#
_symmetry.space_group_name_H-M   'P 1'
#
loop_
_entity.id
_entity.type
_entity.pdbx_description
1 polymer ?
#
loop_
_entity_poly.entity_id
_entity_poly.type
_entity_poly.pdbx_seq_one_letter_code
_entity_poly.pdbx_strand_id
1 'polypeptide(L)'
;MELSYWSVRDGNSVELCNHKWLDKDTRISDLNLVIPEQFRNAKVKDVVDVNGDWSWSLLKDWLPANILYKIATVLPPEASAGEDKRIWQ
;
A
#
# COMPACT_ATOMS: atom_id res chain seq x y z
N MET A 1 14.15 -6.68 -13.64
CA MET A 1 13.39 -7.08 -12.45
C MET A 1 13.80 -6.16 -11.32
N GLU A 2 12.84 -5.54 -10.64
CA GLU A 2 13.12 -4.68 -9.49
C GLU A 2 13.44 -5.58 -8.29
N LEU A 3 14.68 -5.53 -7.78
CA LEU A 3 15.19 -6.39 -6.69
C LEU A 3 14.95 -5.79 -5.29
N SER A 4 13.97 -4.91 -5.15
CA SER A 4 13.62 -4.32 -3.86
C SER A 4 12.13 -4.20 -3.67
N TYR A 5 11.72 -4.12 -2.41
CA TYR A 5 10.36 -3.83 -1.98
C TYR A 5 10.40 -2.88 -0.78
N TRP A 6 9.26 -2.28 -0.46
CA TRP A 6 9.11 -1.35 0.65
C TRP A 6 8.52 -2.04 1.86
N SER A 7 9.17 -1.85 3.01
CA SER A 7 8.58 -2.05 4.32
C SER A 7 7.88 -0.76 4.71
N VAL A 8 6.55 -0.82 4.78
CA VAL A 8 5.69 0.28 5.22
C VAL A 8 5.89 0.53 6.71
N ARG A 9 6.10 1.79 7.07
CA ARG A 9 6.21 2.26 8.46
C ARG A 9 5.31 3.46 8.66
N ASP A 10 5.80 4.68 8.47
CA ASP A 10 4.98 5.88 8.52
C ASP A 10 4.12 6.08 7.25
N GLY A 11 4.41 5.33 6.17
CA GLY A 11 3.63 5.33 4.93
C GLY A 11 3.69 6.62 4.14
N ASN A 12 4.61 7.54 4.47
CA ASN A 12 4.76 8.85 3.81
C ASN A 12 5.48 8.75 2.45
N SER A 13 6.37 7.77 2.28
CA SER A 13 7.24 7.65 1.12
C SER A 13 6.75 6.60 0.12
N VAL A 14 6.00 5.61 0.59
CA VAL A 14 5.51 4.51 -0.24
C VAL A 14 4.29 4.94 -1.06
N GLU A 15 4.42 4.89 -2.39
CA GLU A 15 3.29 5.07 -3.31
C GLU A 15 2.37 3.85 -3.27
N LEU A 16 1.07 4.10 -3.05
CA LEU A 16 0.07 3.05 -2.93
C LEU A 16 0.06 2.14 -4.16
N CYS A 17 0.09 2.74 -5.35
CA CYS A 17 -0.08 2.02 -6.60
C CYS A 17 1.22 1.54 -7.23
N ASN A 18 2.28 2.35 -7.16
CA ASN A 18 3.48 2.20 -7.99
C ASN A 18 4.66 1.54 -7.26
N HIS A 19 4.56 1.32 -5.95
CA HIS A 19 5.60 0.62 -5.20
C HIS A 19 5.17 -0.80 -4.83
N LYS A 20 6.17 -1.69 -4.72
CA LYS A 20 5.97 -3.05 -4.19
C LYS A 20 6.05 -2.99 -2.67
N TRP A 21 4.91 -3.08 -1.99
CA TRP A 21 4.83 -2.98 -0.52
C TRP A 21 3.92 -4.03 0.11
N LEU A 22 3.13 -4.73 -0.72
CA LEU A 22 2.29 -5.86 -0.31
C LEU A 22 3.12 -7.14 -0.18
N ASP A 23 4.06 -7.33 -1.11
CA ASP A 23 5.07 -8.36 -1.10
C ASP A 23 6.19 -7.99 -2.09
N LYS A 24 7.10 -8.94 -2.34
CA LYS A 24 8.26 -8.75 -3.21
C LYS A 24 7.93 -8.63 -4.71
N ASP A 25 6.74 -9.06 -5.14
CA ASP A 25 6.37 -9.23 -6.55
C ASP A 25 5.17 -8.36 -6.95
N THR A 26 4.40 -7.85 -6.00
CA THR A 26 3.10 -7.23 -6.26
C THR A 26 3.17 -5.72 -6.22
N ARG A 27 2.77 -5.12 -7.34
CA ARG A 27 2.48 -3.69 -7.48
C ARG A 27 1.05 -3.54 -7.96
N ILE A 28 0.26 -2.66 -7.34
CA ILE A 28 -1.17 -2.54 -7.68
C ILE A 28 -1.35 -2.04 -9.13
N SER A 29 -0.47 -1.16 -9.62
CA SER A 29 -0.50 -0.68 -11.01
C SER A 29 -0.37 -1.77 -12.07
N ASP A 30 0.19 -2.92 -11.71
CA ASP A 30 0.48 -4.01 -12.65
C ASP A 30 -0.71 -5.00 -12.77
N LEU A 31 -1.77 -4.80 -11.98
CA LEU A 31 -2.92 -5.70 -11.89
C LEU A 31 -3.99 -5.49 -12.96
N ASN A 32 -3.72 -4.65 -13.98
CA ASN A 32 -4.67 -4.28 -15.03
C ASN A 32 -6.03 -3.79 -14.49
N LEU A 33 -6.00 -3.00 -13.42
CA LEU A 33 -7.16 -2.37 -12.80
C LEU A 33 -7.24 -0.91 -13.24
N VAL A 34 -8.46 -0.37 -13.37
CA VAL A 34 -8.66 1.08 -13.48
C VAL A 34 -8.34 1.67 -12.11
N ILE A 35 -7.32 2.53 -12.04
CA ILE A 35 -6.94 3.24 -10.80
C ILE A 35 -7.84 4.48 -10.66
N PRO A 36 -8.69 4.56 -9.62
CA PRO A 36 -9.48 5.74 -9.30
C PRO A 36 -8.60 6.97 -9.16
N GLU A 37 -9.11 8.12 -9.57
CA GLU A 37 -8.35 9.37 -9.61
C GLU A 37 -7.74 9.72 -8.24
N GLN A 38 -8.50 9.50 -7.16
CA GLN A 38 -8.04 9.74 -5.80
C GLN A 38 -6.84 8.89 -5.37
N PHE A 39 -6.56 7.77 -6.05
CA PHE A 39 -5.47 6.85 -5.70
C PHE A 39 -4.25 6.94 -6.61
N ARG A 40 -4.30 7.72 -7.70
CA ARG A 40 -3.18 7.82 -8.66
C ARG A 40 -1.87 8.32 -8.04
N ASN A 41 -1.98 9.27 -7.11
CA ASN A 41 -0.84 9.88 -6.41
C ASN A 41 -0.86 9.59 -4.91
N ALA A 42 -1.71 8.67 -4.46
CA ALA A 42 -1.86 8.35 -3.04
C ALA A 42 -0.61 7.64 -2.51
N LYS A 43 -0.26 7.97 -1.27
CA LYS A 43 0.67 7.22 -0.45
C LYS A 43 -0.08 6.18 0.37
N VAL A 44 0.64 5.21 0.92
CA VAL A 44 0.02 4.13 1.72
C VAL A 44 -0.67 4.70 2.97
N LYS A 45 -0.15 5.78 3.55
CA LYS A 45 -0.83 6.47 4.67
C LYS A 45 -2.18 7.08 4.29
N ASP A 46 -2.42 7.39 3.01
CA ASP A 46 -3.65 8.10 2.61
C ASP A 46 -4.87 7.16 2.56
N VAL A 47 -4.66 5.87 2.79
CA VAL A 47 -5.72 4.84 2.84
C VAL A 47 -5.88 4.22 4.23
N VAL A 48 -5.47 4.95 5.28
CA VAL A 48 -5.84 4.67 6.67
C VAL A 48 -6.99 5.58 7.11
N ASP A 49 -7.82 5.10 8.02
CA ASP A 49 -8.91 5.86 8.62
C ASP A 49 -8.44 6.70 9.82
N VAL A 50 -9.39 7.39 10.46
CA VAL A 50 -9.12 8.27 11.62
C VAL A 50 -8.61 7.53 12.87
N ASN A 51 -8.80 6.20 12.94
CA ASN A 51 -8.31 5.37 14.03
C ASN A 51 -6.91 4.81 13.74
N GLY A 52 -6.38 5.05 12.54
CA GLY A 52 -5.12 4.47 12.07
C GLY A 52 -5.27 3.06 11.50
N ASP A 53 -6.50 2.58 11.29
CA ASP A 53 -6.76 1.30 10.66
C ASP A 53 -6.88 1.45 9.13
N TRP A 54 -6.78 0.37 8.37
CA TRP A 54 -7.04 0.41 6.93
C TRP A 54 -8.46 0.90 6.63
N SER A 55 -8.61 1.87 5.73
CA SER A 55 -9.91 2.34 5.22
C SER A 55 -10.57 1.30 4.32
N TRP A 56 -11.09 0.22 4.90
CA TRP A 56 -11.67 -0.90 4.16
C TRP A 56 -12.86 -0.51 3.29
N SER A 57 -13.61 0.52 3.67
CA SER A 57 -14.70 1.07 2.85
C SER A 57 -14.20 1.57 1.50
N LEU A 58 -13.05 2.25 1.47
CA LEU A 58 -12.42 2.75 0.25
C LEU A 58 -11.80 1.63 -0.60
N LEU A 59 -11.18 0.66 0.08
CA LEU A 59 -10.41 -0.39 -0.59
C LEU A 59 -11.31 -1.49 -1.18
N LYS A 60 -12.40 -1.87 -0.50
CA LYS A 60 -13.28 -2.98 -0.91
C LYS A 60 -14.04 -2.72 -2.21
N ASP A 61 -14.37 -1.47 -2.50
CA ASP A 61 -15.09 -1.10 -3.73
C ASP A 61 -14.18 -1.08 -4.97
N TRP A 62 -12.87 -1.08 -4.76
CA TRP A 62 -11.88 -0.94 -5.83
C TRP A 62 -11.04 -2.21 -6.05
N LEU A 63 -10.53 -2.81 -4.99
CA LEU A 63 -9.52 -3.86 -5.08
C LEU A 63 -10.15 -5.26 -4.98
N PRO A 64 -9.65 -6.23 -5.76
CA PRO A 64 -10.11 -7.61 -5.66
C PRO A 64 -9.68 -8.23 -4.32
N ALA A 65 -10.43 -9.25 -3.88
CA ALA A 65 -10.26 -9.88 -2.57
C ALA A 65 -8.84 -10.37 -2.29
N ASN A 66 -8.13 -10.91 -3.29
CA ASN A 66 -6.76 -11.37 -3.13
C ASN A 66 -5.78 -10.24 -2.75
N ILE A 67 -6.02 -9.02 -3.21
CA ILE A 67 -5.20 -7.85 -2.85
C ILE A 67 -5.57 -7.33 -1.47
N LEU A 68 -6.86 -7.30 -1.14
CA LEU A 68 -7.33 -6.95 0.20
C LEU A 68 -6.73 -7.89 1.26
N TYR A 69 -6.65 -9.18 0.97
CA TYR A 69 -6.00 -10.13 1.87
C TYR A 69 -4.51 -9.83 2.06
N LYS A 70 -3.79 -9.42 1.01
CA LYS A 70 -2.38 -9.00 1.16
C LYS A 70 -2.26 -7.73 2.00
N ILE A 71 -3.11 -6.74 1.78
CA ILE A 71 -3.16 -5.52 2.60
C ILE A 71 -3.39 -5.88 4.07
N ALA A 72 -4.30 -6.82 4.36
CA ALA A 72 -4.57 -7.26 5.73
C ALA A 72 -3.38 -7.96 6.41
N THR A 73 -2.36 -8.41 5.67
CA THR A 73 -1.11 -8.95 6.23
C THR A 73 -0.06 -7.89 6.51
N VAL A 74 -0.26 -6.66 6.03
CA VAL A 74 0.60 -5.50 6.30
C VAL A 74 -0.05 -4.68 7.41
N LEU A 75 0.73 -4.33 8.43
CA LEU A 75 0.26 -3.41 9.47
C LEU A 75 -0.04 -2.04 8.85
N PRO A 76 -1.16 -1.39 9.23
CA PRO A 76 -1.40 -0.01 8.84
C PRO A 76 -0.21 0.90 9.19
N PRO A 77 0.06 1.91 8.35
CA PRO A 77 1.06 2.92 8.64
C PRO A 77 0.87 3.58 10.01
N GLU A 78 1.96 3.74 10.76
CA GLU A 78 1.96 4.39 12.06
C GLU A 78 3.10 5.41 12.13
N ALA A 79 2.78 6.66 12.49
CA ALA A 79 3.75 7.75 12.52
C ALA A 79 4.94 7.50 13.47
N SER A 80 4.73 6.77 14.58
CA SER A 80 5.79 6.40 15.54
C SER A 80 6.73 5.31 15.04
N ALA A 81 6.40 4.59 13.96
CA ALA A 81 7.26 3.54 13.40
C ALA A 81 8.49 4.09 12.65
N GLY A 82 8.53 5.40 12.39
CA GLY A 82 9.58 6.09 11.66
C GLY A 82 9.48 5.91 10.15
N GLU A 83 10.50 6.38 9.43
CA GLU A 83 10.49 6.44 7.96
C GLU A 83 10.39 5.06 7.29
N ASP A 84 9.57 4.94 6.26
CA ASP A 84 9.50 3.80 5.36
C ASP A 84 10.88 3.31 4.89
N LYS A 85 11.05 1.99 4.78
CA LYS A 85 12.35 1.40 4.41
C LYS A 85 12.30 0.61 3.11
N ARG A 86 13.29 0.84 2.26
CA ARG A 86 13.52 0.02 1.08
C ARG A 86 14.39 -1.19 1.45
N ILE A 87 13.88 -2.39 1.18
CA ILE A 87 14.54 -3.66 1.45
C ILE A 87 15.01 -4.25 0.12
N TRP A 88 16.29 -4.61 0.04
CA TRP A 88 16.92 -5.20 -1.15
C TRP A 88 16.97 -6.73 -1.02
N GLN A 89 16.83 -7.42 -2.14
CA GLN A 89 16.83 -8.89 -2.24
C GLN A 89 18.10 -9.41 -2.91
#